data_AF-A0A7J6S0K8-F1
#
_entry.id   AF-A0A7J6S0K8-F1
#
_cell.length_a   1.000
_cell.length_b   1.000
_cell.length_c   1.000
_cell.angle_alpha   90.00
_cell.angle_beta   90.00
_cell.angle_gamma   90.00
#
_symmetry.space_group_name_H-M   'P 1'
#
loop_
_entity.id
_entity.type
_entity.pdbx_description
1 polymer ?
#
loop_
_entity_poly.entity_id
_entity_poly.type
_entity_poly.pdbx_seq_one_letter_code
_entity_poly.pdbx_strand_id
1 'polypeptide(L)'
;MGVLLIYDMTDPKSFKNVDYWVRNLDEHADKTVQKLLVGNKADMAAKRKVSTEEGQALADKYGMTFFETSAKSGLNVEQAFRAIAERVCDSYDLLSGIPPRTHNNGSVANSNAVKLSERRGNGGAGGNGGAAASGPEKRKCC
;
A
#
# COMPACT_ATOMS: atom_id res chain seq x y z
N MET A 1 0.83 8.97 -18.65
CA MET A 1 -0.56 8.49 -18.83
C MET A 1 -0.88 7.45 -17.76
N GLY A 2 -2.11 7.43 -17.25
CA GLY A 2 -2.55 6.47 -16.21
C GLY A 2 -3.78 5.70 -16.64
N VAL A 3 -3.86 4.41 -16.27
CA VAL A 3 -4.97 3.50 -16.58
C VAL A 3 -5.46 2.82 -15.31
N LEU A 4 -6.79 2.80 -15.12
CA LEU A 4 -7.46 2.06 -14.07
C LEU A 4 -8.15 0.83 -14.66
N LEU A 5 -7.81 -0.34 -14.13
CA LEU A 5 -8.46 -1.61 -14.44
C LEU A 5 -9.39 -1.96 -13.30
N ILE A 6 -10.69 -2.04 -13.58
CA ILE A 6 -11.71 -2.23 -12.55
C ILE A 6 -12.40 -3.57 -12.79
N TYR A 7 -12.47 -4.41 -11.75
CA TYR A 7 -13.26 -5.64 -11.75
C TYR A 7 -14.26 -5.62 -10.60
N ASP A 8 -15.22 -6.53 -10.63
CA ASP A 8 -16.22 -6.72 -9.57
C ASP A 8 -15.82 -7.90 -8.68
N MET A 9 -15.68 -7.66 -7.38
CA MET A 9 -15.30 -8.68 -6.40
C MET A 9 -16.32 -9.82 -6.26
N THR A 10 -17.55 -9.61 -6.71
CA THR A 10 -18.64 -10.60 -6.70
C THR A 10 -18.72 -11.42 -8.00
N ASP A 11 -17.98 -11.03 -9.03
CA ASP A 11 -17.96 -11.71 -10.34
C ASP A 11 -16.54 -12.16 -10.75
N PRO A 12 -16.21 -13.44 -10.57
CA PRO A 12 -14.93 -14.02 -10.99
C PRO A 12 -14.66 -13.91 -12.49
N LYS A 13 -15.70 -13.79 -13.33
CA LYS A 13 -15.50 -13.61 -14.77
C LYS A 13 -14.89 -12.24 -15.06
N SER A 14 -15.37 -11.20 -14.39
CA SER A 14 -14.80 -9.85 -14.48
C SER A 14 -13.32 -9.83 -14.06
N PHE A 15 -12.96 -10.60 -13.02
CA PHE A 15 -11.57 -10.73 -12.56
C PHE A 15 -10.69 -11.44 -13.59
N LYS A 16 -11.15 -12.55 -14.18
CA LYS A 16 -10.41 -13.25 -15.24
C LYS A 16 -10.19 -12.40 -16.49
N ASN A 17 -11.11 -11.49 -16.79
CA ASN A 17 -10.96 -10.57 -17.92
C ASN A 17 -9.83 -9.56 -17.69
N VAL A 18 -9.38 -9.32 -16.46
CA VAL A 18 -8.28 -8.40 -16.17
C VAL A 18 -7.00 -8.86 -16.87
N ASP A 19 -6.66 -10.16 -16.86
CA ASP A 19 -5.47 -10.66 -17.57
C ASP A 19 -5.50 -10.31 -19.07
N TYR A 20 -6.68 -10.39 -19.71
CA TYR A 20 -6.86 -9.99 -21.10
C TYR A 20 -6.61 -8.48 -21.28
N TRP A 21 -7.19 -7.65 -20.41
CA TRP A 21 -7.03 -6.20 -20.50
C TRP A 21 -5.59 -5.74 -20.24
N VAL A 22 -4.89 -6.36 -19.29
CA VAL A 22 -3.47 -6.05 -19.05
C VAL A 22 -2.63 -6.37 -20.28
N ARG A 23 -2.87 -7.50 -20.94
CA ARG A 23 -2.15 -7.87 -22.17
C ARG A 23 -2.42 -6.89 -23.31
N ASN A 24 -3.68 -6.51 -23.52
CA ASN A 24 -4.03 -5.50 -24.52
C ASN A 24 -3.33 -4.17 -24.25
N LEU A 25 -3.23 -3.76 -22.99
CA LEU A 25 -2.50 -2.55 -22.60
C LEU A 25 -1.01 -2.69 -22.87
N ASP A 26 -0.39 -3.81 -22.51
CA ASP A 26 1.05 -4.02 -22.73
C ASP A 26 1.41 -4.10 -24.23
N GLU A 27 0.47 -4.52 -25.09
CA GLU A 27 0.67 -4.57 -26.55
C GLU A 27 0.54 -3.20 -27.23
N HIS A 28 -0.32 -2.32 -26.74
CA HIS A 28 -0.68 -1.06 -27.43
C HIS A 28 -0.21 0.21 -26.71
N ALA A 29 0.15 0.12 -25.43
CA ALA A 29 0.47 1.28 -24.61
C ALA A 29 1.97 1.36 -24.30
N ASP A 30 2.45 2.57 -24.06
CA ASP A 30 3.84 2.80 -23.67
C ASP A 30 4.14 2.17 -22.31
N LYS A 31 5.39 1.70 -22.14
CA LYS A 31 5.87 1.10 -20.89
C LYS A 31 5.85 2.04 -19.69
N THR A 32 5.66 3.34 -19.92
CA THR A 32 5.60 4.39 -18.89
C THR A 32 4.19 4.57 -18.32
N VAL A 33 3.20 3.82 -18.80
CA VAL A 33 1.82 3.92 -18.32
C VAL A 33 1.71 3.39 -16.90
N GLN A 34 1.21 4.24 -16.01
CA GLN A 34 0.91 3.88 -14.63
C GLN A 34 -0.39 3.08 -14.57
N LYS A 35 -0.34 1.89 -13.98
CA LYS A 35 -1.45 0.93 -13.94
C LYS A 35 -1.96 0.73 -12.51
N LEU A 36 -3.27 0.83 -12.33
CA LEU A 36 -3.95 0.62 -11.06
C LEU A 36 -5.05 -0.44 -11.21
N LEU A 37 -5.01 -1.48 -10.39
CA LEU A 37 -6.06 -2.50 -10.30
C LEU A 37 -7.04 -2.14 -9.18
N VAL A 38 -8.34 -2.19 -9.47
CA VAL A 38 -9.40 -1.83 -8.55
C VAL A 38 -10.43 -2.96 -8.45
N GLY A 39 -10.58 -3.54 -7.25
CA GLY A 39 -11.68 -4.43 -6.91
C GLY A 39 -12.88 -3.61 -6.45
N ASN A 40 -13.91 -3.44 -7.29
CA ASN A 40 -15.12 -2.70 -6.97
C ASN A 40 -16.16 -3.58 -6.25
N LYS A 41 -17.17 -2.93 -5.66
CA LYS A 41 -18.26 -3.53 -4.87
C LYS A 41 -17.78 -4.17 -3.56
N ALA A 42 -16.78 -3.57 -2.93
CA ALA A 42 -16.28 -4.00 -1.61
C ALA A 42 -17.39 -3.99 -0.52
N ASP A 43 -18.48 -3.24 -0.71
CA ASP A 43 -19.65 -3.26 0.17
C ASP A 43 -20.38 -4.61 0.17
N MET A 44 -20.23 -5.42 -0.87
CA MET A 44 -20.86 -6.73 -1.01
C MET A 44 -20.00 -7.87 -0.45
N ALA A 45 -19.36 -7.65 0.71
CA ALA A 45 -18.44 -8.62 1.33
C ALA A 45 -19.05 -10.02 1.50
N ALA A 46 -20.35 -10.13 1.82
CA ALA A 46 -21.04 -11.41 1.95
C ALA A 46 -21.19 -12.19 0.63
N LYS A 47 -21.11 -11.51 -0.52
CA LYS A 47 -21.16 -12.11 -1.87
C LYS A 47 -19.79 -12.11 -2.55
N ARG A 48 -18.73 -11.84 -1.79
CA ARG A 48 -17.35 -11.83 -2.29
C ARG A 48 -17.03 -13.21 -2.88
N LYS A 49 -16.55 -13.21 -4.12
CA LYS A 49 -16.09 -14.42 -4.82
C LYS A 49 -14.62 -14.37 -5.22
N VAL A 50 -14.01 -13.20 -5.15
CA VAL A 50 -12.58 -12.97 -5.35
C VAL A 50 -12.01 -12.44 -4.04
N SER A 51 -10.99 -13.11 -3.52
CA SER A 51 -10.37 -12.71 -2.26
C SER A 51 -9.45 -11.50 -2.46
N THR A 52 -9.14 -10.80 -1.36
CA THR A 52 -8.21 -9.66 -1.39
C THR A 52 -6.81 -10.13 -1.77
N GLU A 53 -6.43 -11.32 -1.32
CA GLU A 53 -5.15 -11.97 -1.61
C GLU A 53 -5.02 -12.32 -3.09
N GLU A 54 -6.08 -12.81 -3.72
CA GLU A 54 -6.11 -13.06 -5.17
C GLU A 54 -5.95 -11.76 -5.97
N GLY A 55 -6.66 -10.71 -5.56
CA GLY A 55 -6.55 -9.38 -6.17
C GLY A 55 -5.13 -8.81 -6.04
N GLN A 56 -4.54 -8.90 -4.85
CA GLN A 56 -3.17 -8.45 -4.58
C GLN A 56 -2.14 -9.26 -5.39
N ALA A 57 -2.28 -10.58 -5.43
CA ALA A 57 -1.37 -11.43 -6.21
C ALA A 57 -1.40 -11.11 -7.71
N LEU A 58 -2.58 -10.78 -8.26
CA LEU A 58 -2.71 -10.35 -9.65
C LEU A 58 -2.04 -8.99 -9.88
N ALA A 59 -2.21 -8.04 -8.96
CA ALA A 59 -1.55 -6.75 -9.05
C ALA A 59 -0.03 -6.89 -8.99
N ASP A 60 0.50 -7.69 -8.06
CA ASP A 60 1.92 -7.93 -7.90
C ASP A 60 2.53 -8.62 -9.13
N LYS A 61 1.82 -9.60 -9.72
CA LYS A 61 2.22 -10.28 -10.96
C LYS A 61 2.47 -9.31 -12.11
N TYR A 62 1.68 -8.24 -12.19
CA TYR A 62 1.74 -7.25 -13.28
C TYR A 62 2.40 -5.92 -12.87
N GLY A 63 2.94 -5.83 -11.65
CA GLY A 63 3.55 -4.61 -11.12
C GLY A 63 2.57 -3.43 -11.00
N MET A 64 1.29 -3.72 -10.72
CA MET A 64 0.23 -2.73 -10.54
C MET A 64 -0.01 -2.46 -9.06
N THR A 65 -0.71 -1.38 -8.74
CA THR A 65 -1.19 -1.15 -7.38
C THR A 65 -2.66 -1.46 -7.24
N PHE A 66 -3.00 -2.06 -6.12
CA PHE A 66 -4.30 -2.61 -5.85
C PHE A 66 -5.08 -1.78 -4.83
N PHE A 67 -6.35 -1.54 -5.11
CA PHE A 67 -7.31 -0.95 -4.17
C PHE A 67 -8.65 -1.70 -4.24
N GLU A 68 -9.23 -1.99 -3.08
CA GLU A 68 -10.64 -2.37 -2.99
C GLU A 68 -11.49 -1.12 -2.80
N THR A 69 -12.49 -0.91 -3.64
CA THR A 69 -13.37 0.26 -3.61
C THR A 69 -14.83 -0.13 -3.58
N SER A 70 -15.68 0.79 -3.14
CA SER A 70 -17.11 0.71 -3.36
C SER A 70 -17.61 2.02 -3.95
N ALA A 71 -18.01 1.98 -5.22
CA ALA A 71 -18.68 3.11 -5.86
C ALA A 71 -20.00 3.49 -5.14
N LYS A 72 -20.61 2.54 -4.41
CA LYS A 72 -21.86 2.76 -3.68
C LYS A 72 -21.64 3.52 -2.37
N SER A 73 -20.64 3.15 -1.57
CA SER A 73 -20.36 3.80 -0.29
C SER A 73 -19.32 4.92 -0.39
N GLY A 74 -18.66 5.07 -1.53
CA GLY A 74 -17.53 5.98 -1.73
C GLY A 74 -16.22 5.46 -1.12
N LEU A 75 -16.21 4.24 -0.55
CA LEU A 75 -15.03 3.67 0.09
C LEU A 75 -13.87 3.55 -0.90
N ASN A 76 -12.72 4.12 -0.51
CA ASN A 76 -11.45 4.12 -1.25
C ASN A 76 -11.46 4.71 -2.66
N VAL A 77 -12.57 5.30 -3.11
CA VAL A 77 -12.69 5.86 -4.47
C VAL A 77 -11.73 7.04 -4.63
N GLU A 78 -11.78 8.01 -3.72
CA GLU A 78 -10.90 9.18 -3.75
C GLU A 78 -9.42 8.79 -3.65
N GLN A 79 -9.10 7.85 -2.75
CA GLN A 79 -7.75 7.36 -2.53
C GLN A 79 -7.19 6.68 -3.79
N ALA A 80 -7.99 5.87 -4.49
CA ALA A 80 -7.58 5.20 -5.72
C ALA A 80 -7.27 6.21 -6.85
N PHE A 81 -8.14 7.21 -7.05
CA PHE A 81 -7.91 8.26 -8.05
C PHE A 81 -6.73 9.16 -7.69
N ARG A 82 -6.56 9.48 -6.40
CA ARG A 82 -5.42 10.28 -5.94
C ARG A 82 -4.10 9.54 -6.16
N ALA A 83 -4.04 8.27 -5.78
CA ALA A 83 -2.82 7.46 -5.90
C ALA A 83 -2.33 7.34 -7.36
N ILE A 84 -3.25 7.15 -8.32
CA ILE A 84 -2.85 7.11 -9.73
C ILE A 84 -2.46 8.49 -10.27
N ALA A 85 -3.16 9.56 -9.87
CA ALA A 85 -2.81 10.91 -10.26
C ALA A 85 -1.40 11.30 -9.77
N GLU A 86 -1.10 11.02 -8.49
CA GLU A 86 0.22 11.23 -7.89
C GLU A 86 1.30 10.50 -8.68
N ARG A 87 1.12 9.21 -8.98
CA ARG A 87 2.11 8.44 -9.75
C ARG A 87 2.34 8.93 -11.15
N VAL A 88 1.27 9.40 -11.81
CA VAL A 88 1.39 9.99 -13.14
C VAL A 88 2.22 11.27 -13.05
N CYS A 89 1.94 12.14 -12.07
CA CYS A 89 2.73 13.35 -11.82
C CYS A 89 4.19 13.03 -11.50
N ASP A 90 4.46 12.11 -10.57
CA ASP A 90 5.82 11.70 -10.19
C ASP A 90 6.61 11.18 -11.40
N SER A 91 5.94 10.41 -12.27
CA SER A 91 6.57 9.92 -13.51
C SER A 91 6.94 11.07 -14.46
N TYR A 92 6.12 12.13 -14.55
CA TYR A 92 6.43 13.32 -15.35
C TYR A 92 7.54 14.18 -14.72
N ASP A 93 7.55 14.33 -13.39
CA ASP A 93 8.56 15.11 -12.67
C ASP A 93 9.95 14.48 -12.83
N LEU A 94 10.04 13.14 -12.75
CA LEU A 94 11.28 12.40 -13.01
C LEU A 94 11.79 12.58 -14.45
N LEU A 95 10.89 12.60 -15.44
CA LEU A 95 11.26 12.81 -16.84
C LEU A 95 11.64 14.27 -17.15
N SER A 96 11.17 15.22 -16.36
CA SER A 96 11.43 16.65 -16.54
C SER A 96 12.59 17.20 -15.70
N GLY A 97 13.24 16.35 -14.90
CA GLY A 97 14.38 16.74 -14.06
C GLY A 97 13.99 17.58 -12.83
N ILE A 98 12.72 17.55 -12.44
CA ILE A 98 12.22 18.21 -11.23
C ILE A 98 12.49 17.26 -10.04
N PRO A 99 13.07 17.72 -8.92
CA PRO A 99 13.29 16.86 -7.77
C PRO A 99 11.95 16.33 -7.24
N PRO A 100 11.87 15.03 -6.87
CA PRO A 100 10.63 14.43 -6.42
C PRO A 100 10.08 15.19 -5.21
N ARG A 101 8.78 15.49 -5.24
CA ARG A 101 8.13 16.16 -4.11
C ARG A 101 8.14 15.24 -2.90
N THR A 102 8.76 15.68 -1.81
CA THR A 102 8.68 14.98 -0.52
C THR A 102 7.24 15.05 -0.01
N HIS A 103 6.45 14.02 -0.29
CA HIS A 103 5.15 13.86 0.32
C HIS A 103 5.34 13.31 1.74
N ASN A 104 5.08 14.15 2.74
CA ASN A 104 4.91 13.68 4.12
C ASN A 104 3.68 12.77 4.14
N ASN A 105 3.93 11.46 4.13
CA ASN A 105 2.93 10.45 4.48
C ASN A 105 2.48 10.71 5.92
N GLY A 106 1.44 11.52 6.08
CA GLY A 106 0.63 11.52 7.28
C GLY A 106 0.07 10.12 7.43
N SER A 107 0.66 9.34 8.34
CA SER A 107 0.18 8.03 8.77
C SER A 107 -1.32 8.09 9.05
N VAL A 108 -2.14 7.62 8.11
CA VAL A 108 -3.46 7.11 8.46
C VAL A 108 -3.19 5.73 9.05
N ALA A 109 -2.80 5.74 10.33
CA ALA A 109 -2.77 4.55 11.15
C ALA A 109 -4.20 3.99 11.16
N ASN A 110 -4.40 2.83 10.53
CA ASN A 110 -5.61 2.05 10.71
C ASN A 110 -5.61 1.52 12.15
N SER A 111 -6.19 2.30 13.06
CA SER A 111 -6.46 1.91 14.44
C SER A 111 -7.67 0.97 14.48
N ASN A 112 -7.46 -0.30 14.11
CA ASN A 112 -8.39 -1.40 14.40
C ASN A 112 -7.69 -2.77 14.52
N ALA A 113 -6.56 -2.83 15.23
CA ALA A 113 -6.04 -4.08 15.77
C ALA A 113 -6.36 -4.13 17.27
N VAL A 114 -7.39 -4.89 17.62
CA VAL A 114 -7.78 -5.23 18.99
C VAL A 114 -6.60 -5.92 19.68
N LYS A 115 -5.96 -5.22 20.63
CA LYS A 115 -4.88 -5.77 21.46
C LYS A 115 -5.53 -6.58 22.58
N LEU A 116 -5.61 -7.89 22.39
CA LEU A 116 -6.08 -8.83 23.41
C LEU A 116 -5.06 -8.82 24.56
N SER A 117 -5.55 -8.48 25.75
CA SER A 117 -4.79 -8.35 26.98
C SER A 117 -4.58 -9.71 27.64
N GLU A 118 -3.33 -10.16 27.77
CA GLU A 118 -2.95 -11.21 28.71
C GLU A 118 -2.10 -10.63 29.85
N ARG A 119 -2.74 -10.53 31.01
CA ARG A 119 -2.12 -10.27 32.32
C ARG A 119 -1.82 -11.61 33.00
N ARG A 120 -0.57 -11.79 33.42
CA ARG A 120 -0.07 -12.53 34.61
C ARG A 120 1.45 -12.61 34.44
N GLY A 121 2.35 -12.27 35.35
CA GLY A 121 2.37 -11.86 36.76
C GLY A 121 3.85 -11.99 37.19
N ASN A 122 4.47 -10.91 37.66
CA ASN A 122 4.98 -10.72 39.02
C ASN A 122 6.33 -11.39 39.42
N GLY A 123 7.24 -10.56 39.96
CA GLY A 123 8.39 -10.89 40.82
C GLY A 123 9.75 -10.91 40.10
N GLY A 124 10.84 -10.29 40.56
CA GLY A 124 11.14 -9.54 41.79
C GLY A 124 12.66 -9.22 41.86
N ALA A 125 12.96 -8.10 42.51
CA ALA A 125 14.18 -7.69 43.25
C ALA A 125 15.61 -8.16 42.87
N GLY A 126 16.51 -7.17 42.75
CA GLY A 126 17.68 -7.04 43.64
C GLY A 126 19.08 -7.35 43.06
N GLY A 127 20.05 -6.47 43.36
CA GLY A 127 21.48 -6.84 43.43
C GLY A 127 22.45 -5.85 42.80
N ASN A 128 23.34 -5.29 43.62
CA ASN A 128 24.29 -4.22 43.34
C ASN A 128 25.73 -4.78 43.20
N GLY A 129 26.64 -4.03 42.54
CA GLY A 129 28.11 -4.23 42.55
C GLY A 129 28.69 -4.64 41.19
N GLY A 130 29.83 -4.16 40.71
CA GLY A 130 30.81 -3.19 41.19
C GLY A 130 31.99 -3.14 40.21
N ALA A 131 32.54 -1.94 40.01
CA ALA A 131 33.91 -1.56 39.58
C ALA A 131 34.67 -2.34 38.47
N ALA A 132 35.14 -1.61 37.44
CA ALA A 132 36.58 -1.39 37.20
C ALA A 132 36.81 -0.45 35.99
N ALA A 133 37.95 0.23 36.01
CA ALA A 133 38.26 1.46 35.29
C ALA A 133 39.09 1.28 34.01
N SER A 134 39.05 2.29 33.13
CA SER A 134 40.17 2.86 32.34
C SER A 134 39.55 3.84 31.32
N GLY A 135 39.75 5.15 31.40
CA GLY A 135 40.93 5.87 30.89
C GLY A 135 40.50 6.75 29.70
N PRO A 136 41.04 7.96 29.48
CA PRO A 136 40.26 9.11 28.99
C PRO A 136 40.57 9.52 27.55
N GLU A 137 39.63 10.16 26.84
CA GLU A 137 40.01 11.20 25.87
C GLU A 137 38.94 12.28 25.70
N LYS A 138 39.30 13.51 26.07
CA LYS A 138 38.52 14.73 25.88
C LYS A 138 38.67 15.18 24.43
N ARG A 139 37.58 15.36 23.69
CA ARG A 139 37.55 16.32 22.57
C ARG A 139 36.30 17.17 22.64
N LYS A 140 36.56 18.46 22.75
CA LYS A 140 35.65 19.59 22.78
C LYS A 140 35.48 20.02 21.32
N CYS A 141 34.28 19.92 20.76
CA CYS A 141 33.96 20.59 19.50
C CYS A 141 33.31 21.94 19.81
N CYS A 142 33.83 22.97 19.14
CA CYS A 142 33.22 24.28 18.99
C CYS A 142 32.04 24.21 18.02
#